data_AF-A0A5E4GJL1-F1
#
_entry.id   AF-A0A5E4GJL1-F1
#
_cell.length_a   1.000
_cell.length_b   1.000
_cell.length_c   1.000
_cell.angle_alpha   90.00
_cell.angle_beta   90.00
_cell.angle_gamma   90.00
#
_symmetry.space_group_name_H-M   'P 1'
#
loop_
_entity.id
_entity.type
_entity.pdbx_description
1 polymer ?
#
loop_
_entity_poly.entity_id
_entity_poly.type
_entity_poly.pdbx_seq_one_letter_code
_entity_poly.pdbx_strand_id
1 'polypeptide(L)'
;GNTQNCRHMRLLLDGYCRAFGQQINFGKSSLFFSPNTPASISTQLGAILGMTMVDDPGKYLGLPTMWGRSKKEALQFVKEKLLRKLSRWKQSLLSQAGREVLIKAVAQAVPNYPMGVFLFPK
;
A
#
# COMPACT_ATOMS: atom_id res chain seq x y z
N GLY A 1 -0.02 27.63 -5.69
CA GLY A 1 -1.32 26.91 -5.61
C GLY A 1 -1.19 25.50 -6.17
N ASN A 2 -2.11 24.59 -5.84
CA ASN A 2 -2.02 23.14 -6.15
C ASN A 2 -1.68 22.84 -7.63
N THR A 3 -2.26 23.60 -8.56
CA THR A 3 -2.01 23.49 -10.01
C THR A 3 -0.56 23.77 -10.40
N GLN A 4 0.07 24.78 -9.79
CA GLN A 4 1.47 25.14 -10.04
C GLN A 4 2.41 24.07 -9.48
N ASN A 5 2.08 23.51 -8.31
CA ASN A 5 2.84 22.43 -7.70
C ASN A 5 2.84 21.18 -8.59
N CYS A 6 1.67 20.77 -9.11
CA CYS A 6 1.59 19.62 -10.02
C CYS A 6 2.35 19.85 -11.35
N ARG A 7 2.35 21.07 -11.89
CA ARG A 7 3.17 21.40 -13.07
C ARG A 7 4.65 21.29 -12.76
N HIS A 8 5.08 21.78 -11.61
CA HIS A 8 6.48 21.68 -11.19
C HIS A 8 6.90 20.21 -10.96
N MET A 9 6.04 19.40 -10.32
CA MET A 9 6.28 17.97 -10.17
C MET A 9 6.43 17.26 -11.52
N ARG A 10 5.58 17.58 -12.51
CA ARG A 10 5.73 17.01 -13.85
C ARG A 10 7.06 17.41 -14.49
N LEU A 11 7.45 18.68 -14.40
CA LEU A 11 8.75 19.13 -14.93
C LEU A 11 9.93 18.39 -14.28
N LEU A 12 9.88 18.18 -12.97
CA LEU A 12 10.92 17.41 -12.26
C LEU A 12 10.96 15.95 -12.70
N LEU A 13 9.81 15.30 -12.83
CA LEU A 13 9.72 13.92 -13.29
C LEU A 13 10.20 13.78 -14.73
N ASP A 14 9.84 14.70 -15.61
CA ASP A 14 10.29 14.73 -17.01
C ASP A 14 11.81 14.96 -17.08
N GLY A 15 12.35 15.87 -16.27
CA GLY A 15 13.78 16.13 -16.17
C GLY A 15 14.55 14.90 -15.69
N TYR A 16 14.05 14.24 -14.64
CA TYR A 16 14.62 12.99 -14.14
C TYR A 16 14.56 11.87 -15.18
N CYS A 17 13.41 11.67 -15.83
CA CYS A 17 13.24 10.69 -16.91
C CYS A 17 14.25 10.90 -18.04
N ARG A 18 14.45 12.16 -18.47
CA ARG A 18 15.44 12.49 -19.52
C ARG A 18 16.87 12.26 -19.05
N ALA A 19 17.22 12.66 -17.83
CA ALA A 19 18.58 12.54 -17.30
C ALA A 19 19.00 11.07 -17.12
N PHE A 20 18.07 10.20 -16.69
CA PHE A 20 18.35 8.79 -16.42
C PHE A 20 17.87 7.83 -17.52
N GLY A 21 17.32 8.34 -18.63
CA GLY A 21 16.77 7.51 -19.71
C GLY A 21 15.57 6.66 -19.28
N GLN A 22 14.84 7.09 -18.25
CA GLN A 22 13.70 6.38 -17.66
C GLN A 22 12.37 6.91 -18.21
N GLN A 23 11.30 6.13 -18.04
CA GLN A 23 9.94 6.54 -18.37
C GLN A 23 8.99 6.20 -17.22
N ILE A 24 7.99 7.07 -17.02
CA ILE A 24 6.91 6.82 -16.06
C ILE A 24 5.99 5.75 -16.63
N ASN A 25 5.70 4.73 -15.82
CA ASN A 25 4.66 3.76 -16.14
C ASN A 25 3.30 4.28 -15.64
N PHE A 26 2.59 5.03 -16.49
CA PHE A 26 1.27 5.57 -16.16
C PHE A 26 0.21 4.49 -15.87
N GLY A 27 0.39 3.26 -16.35
CA GLY A 27 -0.50 2.14 -16.01
C GLY A 27 -0.29 1.60 -14.59
N LYS A 28 0.85 1.89 -13.96
CA LYS A 28 1.18 1.55 -12.57
C LYS A 28 1.17 2.76 -11.64
N SER A 29 0.99 3.96 -12.19
CA SER A 29 0.94 5.22 -11.44
C SER A 29 -0.48 5.73 -11.35
N SER A 30 -0.90 6.13 -10.16
CA SER A 30 -2.25 6.63 -9.91
C SER A 30 -2.22 7.78 -8.92
N LEU A 31 -3.27 8.58 -8.94
CA LEU A 31 -3.49 9.68 -8.01
C LEU A 31 -4.62 9.32 -7.06
N PHE A 32 -4.39 9.57 -5.78
CA PHE A 32 -5.39 9.45 -4.74
C PHE A 32 -5.58 10.83 -4.09
N PHE A 33 -6.83 11.24 -3.92
CA PHE A 33 -7.19 12.52 -3.33
C PHE A 33 -8.02 12.30 -2.06
N SER A 34 -7.91 13.24 -1.11
CA SER A 34 -8.78 13.25 0.07
C SER A 34 -10.24 13.41 -0.36
N PRO A 35 -11.22 12.78 0.33
CA PRO A 35 -12.65 12.97 0.07
C PRO A 35 -13.11 14.44 0.10
N ASN A 36 -12.38 15.29 0.80
CA ASN A 36 -12.66 16.72 0.90
C ASN A 36 -12.17 17.53 -0.32
N THR A 37 -11.59 16.87 -1.33
CA THR A 37 -11.06 17.54 -2.52
C THR A 37 -12.18 17.73 -3.55
N PRO A 38 -12.46 18.97 -4.02
CA PRO A 38 -13.46 19.18 -5.06
C PRO A 38 -13.12 18.43 -6.36
N ALA A 39 -14.11 17.79 -6.97
CA ALA A 39 -13.94 17.00 -8.19
C ALA A 39 -13.36 17.81 -9.37
N SER A 40 -13.69 19.11 -9.44
CA SER A 40 -13.13 20.03 -10.44
C SER A 40 -11.62 20.17 -10.30
N ILE A 41 -11.12 20.24 -9.06
CA ILE A 41 -9.69 20.36 -8.75
C ILE A 41 -9.00 19.03 -9.01
N SER A 42 -9.53 17.90 -8.52
CA SER A 42 -8.89 16.59 -8.73
C SER A 42 -8.76 16.26 -10.22
N THR A 43 -9.80 16.52 -11.02
CA THR A 43 -9.78 16.33 -12.47
C THR A 43 -8.74 17.22 -13.14
N GLN A 44 -8.66 18.50 -12.73
CA GLN A 44 -7.64 19.41 -13.25
C GLN A 44 -6.22 18.93 -12.95
N LEU A 45 -5.96 18.48 -11.72
CA LEU A 45 -4.64 17.99 -11.31
C LEU A 45 -4.29 16.65 -11.98
N GLY A 46 -5.29 15.77 -12.15
CA GLY A 46 -5.15 14.51 -12.90
C GLY A 46 -4.77 14.74 -14.35
N ALA A 47 -5.43 15.69 -15.03
CA ALA A 47 -5.08 16.09 -16.39
C ALA A 47 -3.67 16.70 -16.48
N ILE A 48 -3.22 17.42 -15.45
CA ILE A 48 -1.86 17.94 -15.41
C ILE A 48 -0.85 16.82 -15.28
N LEU A 49 -1.06 15.80 -14.46
CA LEU A 49 -0.07 14.75 -14.22
C LEU A 49 -0.19 13.56 -15.20
N GLY A 50 -1.30 13.42 -15.91
CA GLY A 50 -1.53 12.34 -16.88
C GLY A 50 -1.73 10.96 -16.24
N MET A 51 -2.14 10.93 -14.97
CA MET A 51 -2.31 9.69 -14.19
C MET A 51 -3.79 9.45 -13.86
N THR A 52 -4.17 8.18 -13.77
CA THR A 52 -5.53 7.78 -13.41
C THR A 52 -5.82 8.10 -11.95
N MET A 53 -7.00 8.67 -11.68
CA MET A 53 -7.48 8.89 -10.33
C MET A 53 -8.12 7.61 -9.79
N VAL A 54 -7.77 7.23 -8.57
CA VAL A 54 -8.28 6.02 -7.91
C VAL A 54 -8.85 6.38 -6.54
N ASP A 55 -9.95 5.73 -6.18
CA ASP A 55 -10.57 5.86 -4.86
C ASP A 55 -9.85 5.03 -3.79
N ASP A 56 -9.21 3.94 -4.20
CA ASP A 56 -8.34 3.12 -3.34
C ASP A 56 -6.94 3.01 -3.98
N PRO A 57 -5.89 3.58 -3.36
CA PRO A 57 -4.51 3.44 -3.82
C PRO A 57 -3.95 2.02 -3.60
N GLY A 58 -4.74 1.11 -3.02
CA GLY A 58 -4.43 -0.30 -2.91
C GLY A 58 -3.30 -0.56 -1.92
N LYS A 59 -2.30 -1.36 -2.34
CA LYS A 59 -1.20 -1.77 -1.48
C LYS A 59 0.13 -1.25 -1.99
N TYR A 60 0.91 -0.67 -1.08
CA TYR A 60 2.29 -0.30 -1.30
C TYR A 60 3.20 -1.19 -0.44
N LEU A 61 4.20 -1.81 -1.08
CA LEU A 61 5.13 -2.77 -0.44
C LEU A 61 4.42 -3.89 0.36
N GLY A 62 3.24 -4.30 -0.10
CA GLY A 62 2.47 -5.37 0.52
C GLY A 62 1.72 -4.98 1.81
N LEU A 63 1.64 -3.69 2.12
CA LEU A 63 0.75 -3.11 3.13
C LEU A 63 -0.30 -2.22 2.43
N PRO A 64 -1.51 -2.05 2.98
CA PRO A 64 -2.46 -1.06 2.49
C PRO A 64 -1.80 0.33 2.50
N THR A 65 -1.87 1.04 1.38
CA THR A 65 -1.32 2.41 1.26
C THR A 65 -2.06 3.36 2.19
N MET A 66 -3.36 3.16 2.35
CA MET A 66 -4.19 3.80 3.35
C MET A 66 -4.58 2.77 4.39
N TRP A 67 -4.09 2.95 5.62
CA TRP A 67 -4.55 2.17 6.76
C TRP A 67 -5.73 2.92 7.38
N GLY A 68 -6.92 2.31 7.41
CA GLY A 68 -8.10 2.97 7.96
C GLY A 68 -7.92 3.36 9.43
N ARG A 69 -8.77 4.24 9.93
CA ARG A 69 -8.74 4.69 11.33
C ARG A 69 -9.13 3.57 12.32
N SER A 70 -9.59 2.43 11.81
CA SER A 70 -10.14 1.34 12.60
C SER A 70 -9.07 0.33 13.02
N LYS A 71 -8.93 0.13 14.33
CA LYS A 71 -8.12 -0.93 14.94
C LYS A 71 -8.49 -2.33 14.42
N LYS A 72 -9.77 -2.53 14.06
CA LYS A 72 -10.30 -3.81 13.58
C LYS A 72 -9.76 -4.17 12.21
N GLU A 73 -9.68 -3.21 11.30
CA GLU A 73 -9.14 -3.41 9.94
C GLU A 73 -7.65 -3.77 9.99
N ALA A 74 -6.91 -3.14 10.90
CA ALA A 74 -5.51 -3.45 11.17
C ALA A 74 -5.31 -4.92 11.53
N LEU A 75 -6.05 -5.38 12.54
CA LEU A 75 -5.98 -6.75 13.03
C LEU A 75 -6.50 -7.75 11.99
N GLN A 76 -7.52 -7.38 11.24
CA GLN A 76 -8.05 -8.22 10.16
C GLN A 76 -7.00 -8.43 9.07
N PHE A 77 -6.31 -7.37 8.62
CA PHE A 77 -5.24 -7.49 7.64
C PHE A 77 -4.12 -8.44 8.11
N VAL A 78 -3.69 -8.30 9.37
CA VAL A 78 -2.67 -9.18 9.98
C VAL A 78 -3.17 -10.62 10.06
N LYS A 79 -4.40 -10.84 10.52
CA LYS A 79 -5.04 -12.15 10.61
C LYS A 79 -5.10 -12.83 9.24
N GLU A 80 -5.53 -12.13 8.20
CA GLU A 80 -5.60 -12.65 6.84
C GLU A 80 -4.21 -12.99 6.27
N LYS A 81 -3.19 -12.19 6.57
CA LYS A 81 -1.80 -12.46 6.16
C LYS A 81 -1.23 -13.69 6.88
N LEU A 82 -1.56 -13.86 8.16
CA LEU A 82 -1.20 -15.03 8.96
C LEU A 82 -1.88 -16.29 8.43
N LEU A 83 -3.20 -16.26 8.23
CA LEU A 83 -3.96 -17.39 7.71
C LEU A 83 -3.49 -17.81 6.31
N ARG A 84 -3.20 -16.86 5.41
CA ARG A 84 -2.64 -17.17 4.09
C ARG A 84 -1.26 -17.80 4.15
N LYS A 85 -0.43 -17.42 5.12
CA LYS A 85 0.87 -18.10 5.31
C LYS A 85 0.64 -19.50 5.83
N LEU A 86 -0.20 -19.69 6.85
CA LEU A 86 -0.52 -21.01 7.41
C LEU A 86 -1.17 -21.95 6.38
N SER A 87 -2.07 -21.46 5.54
CA SER A 87 -2.76 -22.29 4.53
C SER A 87 -1.83 -22.75 3.39
N ARG A 88 -0.75 -22.02 3.11
CA ARG A 88 0.29 -22.47 2.18
C ARG A 88 1.13 -23.63 2.74
N TRP A 89 1.12 -23.86 4.05
CA TRP A 89 1.85 -24.97 4.65
C TRP A 89 0.99 -26.23 4.66
N LYS A 90 1.54 -27.32 4.16
CA LYS A 90 0.89 -28.63 4.12
C LYS A 90 0.79 -29.19 5.54
N GLN A 91 -0.37 -28.98 6.19
CA GLN A 91 -0.62 -29.43 7.57
C GLN A 91 -0.40 -30.95 7.77
N SER A 92 -0.52 -31.76 6.71
CA SER A 92 -0.42 -33.22 6.77
C SER A 92 1.00 -33.77 7.05
N LEU A 93 2.04 -32.94 6.99
CA LEU A 93 3.44 -33.38 7.21
C LEU A 93 3.97 -33.06 8.62
N LEU A 94 3.20 -32.36 9.44
CA LEU A 94 3.67 -31.87 10.74
C LEU A 94 2.97 -32.60 11.89
N SER A 95 3.77 -33.03 12.85
CA SER A 95 3.30 -33.46 14.17
C SER A 95 2.59 -32.31 14.89
N GLN A 96 1.82 -32.62 15.94
CA GLN A 96 1.11 -31.61 16.73
C GLN A 96 2.06 -30.54 17.29
N ALA A 97 3.20 -30.95 17.84
CA ALA A 97 4.24 -30.04 18.32
C ALA A 97 4.82 -29.18 17.19
N GLY A 98 5.08 -29.77 16.02
CA GLY A 98 5.57 -29.03 14.85
C GLY A 98 4.58 -27.97 14.36
N ARG A 99 3.28 -28.26 14.40
CA ARG A 99 2.22 -27.29 14.06
C ARG A 99 2.19 -26.12 15.05
N GLU A 100 2.30 -26.39 16.34
CA GLU A 100 2.29 -25.35 17.37
C GLU A 100 3.47 -24.39 17.22
N VAL A 101 4.68 -24.93 17.03
CA VAL A 101 5.89 -24.14 16.80
C VAL A 101 5.75 -23.28 15.54
N LEU A 102 5.25 -23.85 14.45
CA LEU A 102 5.02 -23.11 13.20
C LEU A 102 4.03 -21.97 13.40
N ILE A 103 2.90 -22.22 14.07
CA ILE A 103 1.89 -21.19 14.32
C ILE A 103 2.48 -20.04 15.14
N LYS A 104 3.20 -20.36 16.22
CA LYS A 104 3.87 -19.36 17.07
C LYS A 104 4.87 -18.52 16.28
N ALA A 105 5.73 -19.16 15.49
CA ALA A 105 6.74 -18.48 14.68
C ALA A 105 6.10 -17.52 13.65
N VAL A 106 5.07 -17.98 12.93
CA VAL A 106 4.38 -17.14 11.94
C VAL A 106 3.61 -16.01 12.63
N ALA A 107 2.95 -16.28 13.77
CA ALA A 107 2.20 -15.28 14.52
C ALA A 107 3.09 -14.14 15.05
N GLN A 108 4.32 -14.46 15.46
CA GLN A 108 5.28 -13.46 15.93
C GLN A 108 5.92 -12.66 14.78
N ALA A 109 6.24 -13.29 13.65
CA ALA A 109 6.95 -12.62 12.57
C ALA A 109 6.07 -11.74 11.66
N VAL A 110 4.82 -12.14 11.42
CA VAL A 110 3.90 -11.43 10.49
C VAL A 110 3.58 -9.99 10.91
N PRO A 111 3.28 -9.66 12.18
CA PRO A 111 2.94 -8.30 12.56
C PRO A 111 4.15 -7.37 12.61
N ASN A 112 5.39 -7.87 12.68
CA ASN A 112 6.58 -7.02 12.85
C ASN A 112 6.72 -5.95 11.77
N TYR A 113 6.52 -6.30 10.50
CA TYR A 113 6.61 -5.35 9.40
C TYR A 113 5.48 -4.30 9.42
N PRO A 114 4.19 -4.67 9.51
CA PRO A 114 3.11 -3.72 9.76
C PRO A 114 3.33 -2.80 10.97
N MET A 115 3.81 -3.33 12.10
CA MET A 115 4.04 -2.56 13.33
C MET A 115 5.18 -1.54 13.21
N GLY A 116 6.16 -1.78 12.35
CA GLY A 116 7.23 -0.82 12.07
C GLY A 116 6.80 0.34 11.17
N VAL A 117 5.72 0.17 10.39
CA VAL A 117 5.22 1.18 9.44
C VAL A 117 3.98 1.90 9.97
N PHE A 118 3.16 1.22 10.78
CA PHE A 118 1.91 1.74 11.34
C PHE A 118 1.89 1.62 12.85
N LEU A 119 1.33 2.64 13.51
CA LEU A 119 1.09 2.60 14.95
C LEU A 119 0.00 1.57 15.24
N PHE A 120 0.40 0.42 15.80
CA PHE A 120 -0.56 -0.56 16.28
C PHE A 120 -1.21 -0.06 17.57
N PRO A 121 -2.51 -0.33 17.76
CA PRO A 121 -3.17 0.02 19.00
C PRO A 121 -2.56 -0.75 20.19
N LYS A 122 -2.37 -0.04 21.30
CA LYS A 122 -2.16 -0.65 22.62
C LYS A 122 -3.35 -1.54 22.99
#